data_AF-A0A7C6N0D5-F1
#
_entry.id   AF-A0A7C6N0D5-F1
#
_cell.length_a   1.000
_cell.length_b   1.000
_cell.length_c   1.000
_cell.angle_alpha   90.00
_cell.angle_beta   90.00
_cell.angle_gamma   90.00
#
_symmetry.space_group_name_H-M   'P 1'
#
loop_
_entity.id
_entity.type
_entity.pdbx_description
1 polymer ?
#
loop_
_entity_poly.entity_id
_entity_poly.type
_entity_poly.pdbx_seq_one_letter_code
_entity_poly.pdbx_strand_id
1 'polypeptide(L)'
;GDEIIAYLEEGVPNSATMIWDTDNDSGNTIFKVSLIRSDLEDINLAMKSIFHSDMASVESLPYSDKMNILENGHAYKETIDVTNFVSNDLGKAHVRYYAYSYAQPVVEKLNSKGEGTPISGSMNEDYKGYKCILNEDMANISLLVKTKTSYVPDVINIITQVKGRDKIKRNIELVYNSKFEDDETLYFQDSVKKAIEGFAKANFTTQDNGYIIALEQNGTKEEVNIGFQTIFNTPNSYVRYARQKNIASFSLDSVFCEEILLDNLFGYETNKIQINYQAKLNKGENISKESIDYYADYDTTSVKKNIFVMQSDNGRITCEVVSSQFNINFLLFMFLILIFIFAIIIAGYMGYLKLEESGKDIKGFIKRNIQQKKQCNYCKSYIEKNLKYCTKCGSKFEGYYL
;
A
#
# COMPACT_ATOMS: atom_id res chain seq x y z
N GLY A 1 12.06 50.05 -37.59
CA GLY A 1 12.27 50.26 -36.14
C GLY A 1 10.92 50.25 -35.48
N ASP A 2 10.19 51.35 -35.62
CA ASP A 2 8.87 51.55 -35.01
C ASP A 2 7.84 50.50 -35.42
N GLU A 3 7.85 50.03 -36.67
CA GLU A 3 6.97 48.93 -37.13
C GLU A 3 7.25 47.59 -36.44
N ILE A 4 8.52 47.31 -36.10
CA ILE A 4 8.91 46.07 -35.39
C ILE A 4 8.51 46.17 -33.91
N ILE A 5 8.67 47.35 -33.30
CA ILE A 5 8.25 47.62 -31.93
C ILE A 5 6.73 47.48 -31.82
N ALA A 6 5.98 48.14 -32.71
CA ALA A 6 4.52 48.06 -32.75
C ALA A 6 4.04 46.62 -32.96
N TYR A 7 4.65 45.87 -33.88
CA TYR A 7 4.33 44.46 -34.13
C TYR A 7 4.51 43.61 -32.86
N LEU A 8 5.66 43.73 -32.18
CA LEU A 8 5.96 42.94 -30.99
C LEU A 8 5.12 43.32 -29.77
N GLU A 9 4.78 44.60 -29.60
CA GLU A 9 3.98 45.07 -28.47
C GLU A 9 2.48 44.82 -28.64
N GLU A 10 1.94 44.91 -29.86
CA GLU A 10 0.53 44.62 -30.16
C GLU A 10 0.15 43.17 -29.82
N GLY A 11 1.09 42.23 -29.99
CA GLY A 11 0.89 40.82 -29.71
C GLY A 11 0.87 40.45 -28.22
N VAL A 12 1.17 41.35 -27.28
CA VAL A 12 1.31 40.97 -25.87
C VAL A 12 0.00 41.20 -25.09
N PRO A 13 -0.54 40.20 -24.39
CA PRO A 13 -1.75 40.36 -23.61
C PRO A 13 -1.53 41.25 -22.37
N ASN A 14 -2.59 41.90 -21.91
CA ASN A 14 -2.58 42.78 -20.72
C ASN A 14 -2.15 42.06 -19.42
N SER A 15 -2.24 40.73 -19.37
CA SER A 15 -1.81 39.90 -18.23
C SER A 15 -0.29 39.67 -18.18
N ALA A 16 0.45 40.03 -19.23
CA ALA A 16 1.89 39.90 -19.29
C ALA A 16 2.60 41.24 -18.99
N THR A 17 3.83 41.16 -18.52
CA THR A 17 4.73 42.31 -18.42
C THR A 17 5.71 42.33 -19.60
N MET A 18 5.86 43.50 -20.21
CA MET A 18 6.80 43.73 -21.32
C MET A 18 7.98 44.57 -20.87
N ILE A 19 9.19 44.20 -21.28
CA ILE A 19 10.42 44.96 -21.02
C ILE A 19 11.31 44.92 -22.27
N TRP A 20 11.73 46.09 -22.72
CA TRP A 20 12.85 46.24 -23.64
C TRP A 20 14.15 46.39 -22.84
N ASP A 21 15.13 45.54 -23.14
CA ASP A 21 16.41 45.49 -22.46
C ASP A 21 17.55 45.50 -23.50
N THR A 22 18.76 45.82 -23.06
CA THR A 22 19.97 45.68 -23.89
C THR A 22 20.90 44.70 -23.20
N ASP A 23 21.23 43.62 -23.91
CA ASP A 23 22.22 42.68 -23.42
C ASP A 23 23.57 43.37 -23.27
N ASN A 24 24.06 43.49 -22.04
CA ASN A 24 25.26 44.29 -21.75
C ASN A 24 26.54 43.70 -22.37
N ASP A 25 26.55 42.39 -22.69
CA ASP A 25 27.74 41.70 -23.20
C ASP A 25 27.77 41.66 -24.74
N SER A 26 26.61 41.54 -25.38
CA SER A 26 26.47 41.45 -26.84
C SER A 26 25.96 42.72 -27.51
N GLY A 27 25.43 43.68 -26.74
CA GLY A 27 24.81 44.91 -27.26
C GLY A 27 23.48 44.68 -27.98
N ASN A 28 22.91 43.47 -27.87
CA ASN A 28 21.68 43.10 -28.56
C ASN A 28 20.45 43.69 -27.84
N THR A 29 19.51 44.23 -28.62
CA THR A 29 18.20 44.62 -28.10
C THR A 29 17.37 43.36 -27.83
N ILE A 30 16.89 43.21 -26.59
CA ILE A 30 16.05 42.09 -26.16
C ILE A 30 14.66 42.61 -25.83
N PHE A 31 13.63 42.03 -26.45
CA PHE A 31 12.25 42.19 -26.02
C PHE A 31 11.85 41.02 -25.14
N LYS A 32 11.51 41.28 -23.88
CA LYS A 32 11.13 40.27 -22.89
C LYS A 32 9.64 40.39 -22.60
N VAL A 33 8.93 39.28 -22.74
CA VAL A 33 7.55 39.12 -22.30
C VAL A 33 7.57 38.15 -21.13
N SER A 34 6.91 38.48 -20.02
CA SER A 34 6.82 37.61 -18.85
C SER A 34 5.36 37.45 -18.41
N LEU A 35 4.96 36.20 -18.21
CA LEU A 35 3.65 35.81 -17.69
C LEU A 35 3.87 35.21 -16.30
N ILE A 36 3.18 35.74 -15.28
CA ILE A 36 3.31 35.29 -13.89
C ILE A 36 1.92 34.92 -13.37
N ARG A 37 1.75 33.69 -12.87
CA ARG A 37 0.51 33.19 -12.23
C ARG A 37 -0.75 33.31 -13.11
N SER A 38 -0.61 33.04 -14.41
CA SER A 38 -1.74 32.95 -15.34
C SER A 38 -2.32 31.54 -15.36
N ASP A 39 -3.62 31.42 -15.55
CA ASP A 39 -4.22 30.11 -15.81
C ASP A 39 -3.85 29.59 -17.22
N LEU A 40 -4.16 28.33 -17.50
CA LEU A 40 -3.79 27.70 -18.77
C LEU A 40 -4.47 28.36 -19.97
N GLU A 41 -5.70 28.86 -19.81
CA GLU A 41 -6.45 29.49 -20.89
C GLU A 41 -5.80 30.83 -21.27
N ASP A 42 -5.43 31.62 -20.27
CA ASP A 42 -4.68 32.86 -20.42
C ASP A 42 -3.31 32.61 -21.06
N ILE A 43 -2.58 31.58 -20.62
CA ILE A 43 -1.27 31.21 -21.21
C ILE A 43 -1.45 30.82 -22.68
N ASN A 44 -2.47 30.03 -23.02
CA ASN A 44 -2.73 29.60 -24.39
C ASN A 44 -3.12 30.77 -25.30
N LEU A 45 -3.96 31.69 -24.81
CA LEU A 45 -4.30 32.93 -25.53
C LEU A 45 -3.08 33.83 -25.70
N ALA A 46 -2.25 33.96 -24.66
CA ALA A 46 -1.00 34.70 -24.70
C ALA A 46 -0.05 34.14 -25.78
N MET A 47 0.10 32.82 -25.85
CA MET A 47 0.95 32.16 -26.85
C MET A 47 0.49 32.46 -28.27
N LYS A 48 -0.82 32.37 -28.55
CA LYS A 48 -1.36 32.73 -29.86
C LYS A 48 -1.07 34.18 -30.23
N SER A 49 -1.24 35.08 -29.26
CA SER A 49 -1.08 36.51 -29.45
C SER A 49 0.39 36.89 -29.65
N ILE A 50 1.29 36.42 -28.78
CA ILE A 50 2.74 36.71 -28.81
C ILE A 50 3.36 36.18 -30.09
N PHE A 51 2.95 34.98 -30.53
CA PHE A 51 3.47 34.38 -31.75
C PHE A 51 2.70 34.81 -33.02
N HIS A 52 1.64 35.61 -32.87
CA HIS A 52 0.71 35.97 -33.95
C HIS A 52 0.24 34.75 -34.76
N SER A 53 0.03 33.59 -34.13
CA SER A 53 -0.32 32.34 -34.79
C SER A 53 -1.36 31.55 -34.02
N ASP A 54 -2.45 31.15 -34.69
CA ASP A 54 -3.46 30.24 -34.13
C ASP A 54 -2.92 28.82 -33.87
N MET A 55 -1.78 28.46 -34.48
CA MET A 55 -1.11 27.18 -34.26
C MET A 55 -0.25 27.18 -32.99
N ALA A 56 0.17 28.35 -32.50
CA ALA A 56 0.85 28.44 -31.22
C ALA A 56 -0.14 28.10 -30.10
N SER A 57 0.23 27.19 -29.20
CA SER A 57 -0.68 26.73 -28.17
C SER A 57 0.04 26.17 -26.95
N VAL A 58 -0.65 26.17 -25.82
CA VAL A 58 -0.28 25.38 -24.64
C VAL A 58 -1.50 24.60 -24.19
N GLU A 59 -1.37 23.29 -24.18
CA GLU A 59 -2.46 22.35 -23.89
C GLU A 59 -2.05 21.44 -22.74
N SER A 60 -2.88 21.35 -21.70
CA SER A 60 -2.65 20.39 -20.62
C SER A 60 -2.94 18.98 -21.11
N LEU A 61 -2.06 18.05 -20.74
CA LEU A 61 -2.17 16.65 -21.06
C LEU A 61 -2.22 15.81 -19.77
N PRO A 62 -2.88 14.64 -19.79
CA PRO A 62 -2.76 13.69 -18.70
C PRO A 62 -1.30 13.30 -18.50
N TYR A 63 -0.82 13.37 -17.27
CA TYR A 63 0.49 12.85 -16.92
C TYR A 63 0.46 11.31 -17.00
N SER A 64 1.30 10.73 -17.85
CA SER A 64 1.26 9.30 -18.17
C SER A 64 2.27 8.44 -17.40
N ASP A 65 3.26 9.07 -16.75
CA ASP A 65 4.29 8.34 -16.03
C ASP A 65 3.78 7.92 -14.64
N LYS A 66 4.37 6.86 -14.07
CA LYS A 66 3.96 6.36 -12.75
C LYS A 66 4.27 7.40 -11.66
N MET A 67 3.29 7.62 -10.80
CA MET A 67 3.38 8.51 -9.64
C MET A 67 2.96 7.75 -8.38
N ASN A 68 3.52 8.14 -7.24
CA ASN A 68 3.00 7.79 -5.94
C ASN A 68 2.22 8.99 -5.32
N ILE A 69 1.52 8.77 -4.20
CA ILE A 69 0.73 9.81 -3.50
C ILE A 69 1.50 11.09 -3.13
N LEU A 70 2.83 11.02 -3.02
CA LEU A 70 3.70 12.15 -2.69
C LEU A 70 4.17 12.90 -3.94
N GLU A 71 3.76 12.48 -5.13
CA GLU A 71 4.28 12.99 -6.39
C GLU A 71 3.16 13.52 -7.26
N ASN A 72 3.33 14.74 -7.74
CA ASN A 72 2.40 15.37 -8.67
C ASN A 72 3.10 15.61 -10.00
N GLY A 73 2.57 14.97 -11.03
CA GLY A 73 3.04 15.09 -12.39
C GLY A 73 2.20 16.10 -13.16
N HIS A 74 2.87 16.97 -13.89
CA HIS A 74 2.25 17.87 -14.85
C HIS A 74 2.78 17.55 -16.23
N ALA A 75 1.87 17.42 -17.19
CA ALA A 75 2.22 17.28 -18.58
C ALA A 75 1.49 18.36 -19.37
N TYR A 76 2.22 19.04 -20.26
CA TYR A 76 1.61 19.95 -21.22
C TYR A 76 2.31 19.82 -22.57
N LYS A 77 1.54 20.04 -23.63
CA LYS A 77 2.06 20.21 -24.97
C LYS A 77 2.15 21.70 -25.24
N GLU A 78 3.34 22.15 -25.58
CA GLU A 78 3.61 23.52 -26.01
C GLU A 78 3.93 23.50 -27.50
N THR A 79 3.22 24.28 -28.29
CA THR A 79 3.47 24.48 -29.71
C THR A 79 3.96 25.91 -29.92
N ILE A 80 5.18 26.02 -30.44
CA ILE A 80 5.80 27.29 -30.83
C ILE A 80 5.72 27.36 -32.35
N ASP A 81 5.16 28.45 -32.86
CA ASP A 81 5.06 28.72 -34.29
C ASP A 81 5.58 30.12 -34.59
N VAL A 82 6.68 30.19 -35.33
CA VAL A 82 7.38 31.43 -35.68
C VAL A 82 7.23 31.78 -37.16
N THR A 83 6.35 31.09 -37.89
CA THR A 83 6.12 31.31 -39.33
C THR A 83 5.69 32.74 -39.68
N ASN A 84 5.03 33.43 -38.75
CA ASN A 84 4.56 34.81 -38.92
C ASN A 84 5.59 35.87 -38.50
N PHE A 85 6.71 35.47 -37.87
CA PHE A 85 7.80 36.39 -37.58
C PHE A 85 8.60 36.67 -38.85
N VAL A 86 9.14 37.89 -38.93
CA VAL A 86 10.12 38.26 -39.96
C VAL A 86 11.35 37.36 -39.80
N SER A 87 11.40 36.31 -40.59
CA SER A 87 12.41 35.25 -40.54
C SER A 87 13.36 35.35 -41.74
N ASN A 88 14.46 34.61 -41.68
CA ASN A 88 15.43 34.53 -42.78
C ASN A 88 14.77 34.06 -44.11
N ASP A 89 15.52 34.06 -45.21
CA ASP A 89 15.03 33.66 -46.56
C ASP A 89 14.39 32.25 -46.63
N LEU A 90 14.50 31.45 -45.57
CA LEU A 90 13.95 30.10 -45.46
C LEU A 90 12.69 30.01 -44.58
N GLY A 91 12.17 31.14 -44.08
CA GLY A 91 10.96 31.17 -43.25
C GLY A 91 11.16 30.55 -41.87
N LYS A 92 12.38 30.60 -41.31
CA LYS A 92 12.74 30.02 -40.01
C LYS A 92 13.33 31.06 -39.07
N ALA A 93 13.03 30.92 -37.78
CA ALA A 93 13.70 31.68 -36.72
C ALA A 93 14.54 30.76 -35.83
N HIS A 94 15.59 31.33 -35.25
CA HIS A 94 16.41 30.65 -34.26
C HIS A 94 15.68 30.61 -32.92
N VAL A 95 15.36 29.43 -32.41
CA VAL A 95 14.61 29.26 -31.17
C VAL A 95 15.44 28.50 -30.16
N ARG A 96 15.52 29.07 -28.95
CA ARG A 96 16.11 28.43 -27.78
C ARG A 96 15.05 28.17 -26.73
N TYR A 97 14.96 26.93 -26.26
CA TYR A 97 14.02 26.53 -25.22
C TYR A 97 14.76 26.20 -23.93
N TYR A 98 14.36 26.84 -22.84
CA TYR A 98 14.97 26.67 -21.53
C TYR A 98 13.97 26.09 -20.55
N ALA A 99 14.38 25.06 -19.81
CA ALA A 99 13.54 24.43 -18.80
C ALA A 99 14.24 24.44 -17.44
N TYR A 100 13.49 24.72 -16.37
CA TYR A 100 14.03 24.87 -15.03
C TYR A 100 14.64 23.55 -14.53
N SER A 101 15.94 23.53 -14.26
CA SER A 101 16.70 22.30 -14.06
C SER A 101 16.32 21.54 -12.80
N TYR A 102 15.93 22.27 -11.75
CA TYR A 102 15.58 21.68 -10.45
C TYR A 102 14.22 20.96 -10.49
N ALA A 103 13.33 21.31 -11.41
CA ALA A 103 12.08 20.59 -11.63
C ALA A 103 12.27 19.25 -12.39
N GLN A 104 13.51 18.92 -12.74
CA GLN A 104 13.91 17.72 -13.51
C GLN A 104 12.96 17.43 -14.70
N PRO A 105 12.73 18.41 -15.59
CA PRO A 105 11.77 18.27 -16.68
C PRO A 105 12.22 17.20 -17.67
N VAL A 106 11.28 16.38 -18.11
CA VAL A 106 11.42 15.55 -19.30
C VAL A 106 10.75 16.28 -20.45
N VAL A 107 11.52 16.61 -21.49
CA VAL A 107 11.02 17.31 -22.68
C VAL A 107 11.17 16.40 -23.88
N GLU A 108 10.11 16.26 -24.66
CA GLU A 108 10.08 15.44 -25.86
C GLU A 108 9.67 16.29 -27.07
N LYS A 109 10.42 16.18 -28.17
CA LYS A 109 10.04 16.76 -29.46
C LYS A 109 8.97 15.89 -30.10
N LEU A 110 7.79 16.44 -30.37
CA LEU A 110 6.71 15.72 -31.02
C LEU A 110 6.87 15.80 -32.55
N ASN A 111 6.70 14.67 -33.23
CA ASN A 111 6.59 14.64 -34.69
C ASN A 111 5.15 14.92 -35.17
N SER A 112 4.93 14.95 -36.49
CA SER A 112 3.60 15.20 -37.08
C SER A 112 2.55 14.13 -36.76
N LYS A 113 2.95 12.96 -36.23
CA LYS A 113 2.06 11.90 -35.74
C LYS A 113 1.81 11.99 -34.24
N GLY A 114 2.42 12.95 -33.55
CA GLY A 114 2.33 13.10 -32.09
C GLY A 114 3.26 12.17 -31.30
N GLU A 115 4.23 11.51 -31.94
CA GLU A 115 5.20 10.66 -31.24
C GLU A 115 6.36 11.52 -30.71
N GLY A 116 6.69 11.35 -29.44
CA GLY A 116 7.72 12.10 -28.74
C GLY A 116 9.12 11.48 -28.84
N THR A 117 10.13 12.30 -29.12
CA THR A 117 11.55 11.95 -28.99
C THR A 117 12.16 12.76 -27.85
N PRO A 118 12.70 12.11 -26.78
CA PRO A 118 13.30 12.82 -25.67
C PRO A 118 14.46 13.72 -26.11
N ILE A 119 14.52 14.93 -25.55
CA ILE A 119 15.59 15.88 -25.78
C ILE A 119 16.37 16.07 -24.49
N SER A 120 17.69 15.91 -24.56
CA SER A 120 18.57 16.19 -23.42
C SER A 120 19.15 17.59 -23.56
N GLY A 121 19.01 18.40 -22.51
CA GLY A 121 19.60 19.74 -22.47
C GLY A 121 20.91 19.81 -21.70
N SER A 122 21.72 20.82 -22.02
CA SER A 122 22.91 21.19 -21.25
C SER A 122 22.60 22.33 -20.28
N MET A 123 23.33 22.38 -19.15
CA MET A 123 23.30 23.59 -18.32
C MET A 123 23.78 24.77 -19.15
N ASN A 124 23.11 25.90 -19.00
CA ASN A 124 23.40 27.12 -19.73
C ASN A 124 23.73 28.23 -18.72
N GLU A 125 24.65 29.12 -19.10
CA GLU A 125 25.13 30.21 -18.25
C GLU A 125 24.24 31.47 -18.31
N ASP A 126 23.51 31.66 -19.42
CA ASP A 126 22.60 32.78 -19.66
C ASP A 126 21.42 32.80 -18.67
N TYR A 127 20.93 31.62 -18.25
CA TYR A 127 19.82 31.49 -17.31
C TYR A 127 20.16 30.54 -16.16
N LYS A 128 20.62 31.11 -15.04
CA LYS A 128 20.98 30.35 -13.83
C LYS A 128 19.80 29.47 -13.36
N GLY A 129 20.06 28.17 -13.21
CA GLY A 129 19.06 27.19 -12.79
C GLY A 129 18.18 26.65 -13.91
N TYR A 130 18.46 27.00 -15.17
CA TYR A 130 17.79 26.43 -16.35
C TYR A 130 18.76 25.60 -17.19
N LYS A 131 18.22 24.63 -17.92
CA LYS A 131 18.92 23.89 -18.96
C LYS A 131 18.39 24.33 -20.32
N CYS A 132 19.29 24.56 -21.27
CA CYS A 132 18.91 24.75 -22.66
C CYS A 132 18.59 23.38 -23.26
N ILE A 133 17.32 23.13 -23.52
CA ILE A 133 16.80 21.86 -24.03
C ILE A 133 16.81 21.84 -25.56
N LEU A 134 16.55 22.97 -26.19
CA LEU A 134 16.45 23.11 -27.64
C LEU A 134 17.22 24.35 -28.09
N ASN A 135 17.94 24.24 -29.20
CA ASN A 135 18.71 25.33 -29.79
C ASN A 135 18.83 25.09 -31.31
N GLU A 136 17.79 25.45 -32.06
CA GLU A 136 17.67 25.10 -33.49
C GLU A 136 16.95 26.20 -34.28
N ASP A 137 17.15 26.22 -35.61
CA ASP A 137 16.35 27.04 -36.52
C ASP A 137 15.09 26.28 -36.95
N MET A 138 13.92 26.84 -36.66
CA MET A 138 12.63 26.19 -36.91
C MET A 138 11.58 27.19 -37.40
N ALA A 139 10.58 26.66 -38.11
CA ALA A 139 9.36 27.39 -38.45
C ALA A 139 8.26 27.11 -37.41
N ASN A 140 8.15 25.84 -37.00
CA ASN A 140 7.27 25.41 -35.92
C ASN A 140 7.89 24.23 -35.15
N ILE A 141 7.45 24.04 -33.92
CA ILE A 141 7.75 22.87 -33.11
C ILE A 141 6.64 22.61 -32.10
N SER A 142 6.38 21.34 -31.82
CA SER A 142 5.59 20.95 -30.65
C SER A 142 6.49 20.17 -29.69
N LEU A 143 6.44 20.56 -28.41
CA LEU A 143 7.16 19.96 -27.31
C LEU A 143 6.15 19.39 -26.31
N LEU A 144 6.36 18.16 -25.87
CA LEU A 144 5.72 17.63 -24.67
C LEU A 144 6.66 17.87 -23.49
N VAL A 145 6.21 18.64 -22.51
CA VAL A 145 6.95 18.90 -21.29
C VAL A 145 6.26 18.20 -20.13
N LYS A 146 7.03 17.37 -19.44
CA LYS A 146 6.61 16.64 -18.25
C LYS A 146 7.46 17.07 -17.08
N THR A 147 6.82 17.55 -16.03
CA THR A 147 7.47 17.91 -14.76
C THR A 147 6.86 17.10 -13.63
N LYS A 148 7.64 16.90 -12.57
CA LYS A 148 7.22 16.14 -11.41
C LYS A 148 7.66 16.87 -10.16
N THR A 149 6.71 17.14 -9.27
CA THR A 149 6.95 17.75 -7.97
C THR A 149 6.77 16.68 -6.90
N SER A 150 7.74 16.55 -6.00
CA SER A 150 7.71 15.58 -4.91
C SER A 150 7.53 16.27 -3.56
N TYR A 151 6.54 15.83 -2.79
CA TYR A 151 6.16 16.35 -1.47
C TYR A 151 6.60 15.37 -0.39
N VAL A 152 7.84 15.54 0.08
CA VAL A 152 8.47 14.61 1.01
C VAL A 152 8.08 14.95 2.46
N PRO A 153 7.44 14.03 3.21
CA PRO A 153 7.13 14.26 4.62
C PRO A 153 8.39 14.16 5.49
N ASP A 154 8.40 14.87 6.62
CA ASP A 154 9.46 14.77 7.62
C ASP A 154 9.38 13.47 8.42
N VAL A 155 8.15 13.05 8.75
CA VAL A 155 7.87 11.85 9.56
C VAL A 155 6.65 11.13 9.01
N ILE A 156 6.69 9.80 9.03
CA ILE A 156 5.55 8.95 8.70
C ILE A 156 5.18 8.09 9.91
N ASN A 157 3.95 8.24 10.41
CA ASN A 157 3.45 7.37 11.47
C ASN A 157 2.50 6.33 10.88
N ILE A 158 2.73 5.04 11.15
CA ILE A 158 1.89 3.95 10.66
C ILE A 158 1.40 3.11 11.83
N ILE A 159 0.09 2.97 11.95
CA ILE A 159 -0.54 2.10 12.94
C ILE A 159 -1.39 1.07 12.22
N THR A 160 -0.95 -0.19 12.24
CA THR A 160 -1.73 -1.33 11.76
C THR A 160 -2.41 -2.02 12.94
N GLN A 161 -3.73 -2.16 12.88
CA GLN A 161 -4.52 -2.85 13.90
C GLN A 161 -5.29 -4.03 13.31
N VAL A 162 -5.12 -5.19 13.92
CA VAL A 162 -5.92 -6.38 13.63
C VAL A 162 -7.29 -6.25 14.31
N LYS A 163 -8.37 -6.46 13.54
CA LYS A 163 -9.78 -6.32 13.96
C LYS A 163 -10.57 -7.60 13.73
N GLY A 164 -10.02 -8.74 14.12
CA GLY A 164 -10.61 -10.07 13.92
C GLY A 164 -9.69 -11.00 13.14
N ARG A 165 -10.28 -11.98 12.43
CA ARG A 165 -9.49 -13.01 11.70
C ARG A 165 -8.89 -12.52 10.39
N ASP A 166 -9.55 -11.56 9.75
CA ASP A 166 -9.24 -11.16 8.38
C ASP A 166 -9.30 -9.65 8.16
N LYS A 167 -9.78 -8.89 9.15
CA LYS A 167 -9.97 -7.46 9.04
C LYS A 167 -8.79 -6.70 9.61
N ILE A 168 -8.34 -5.70 8.88
CA ILE A 168 -7.27 -4.79 9.26
C ILE A 168 -7.81 -3.36 9.21
N LYS A 169 -7.41 -2.56 10.20
CA LYS A 169 -7.47 -1.10 10.15
C LYS A 169 -6.04 -0.57 10.08
N ARG A 170 -5.73 0.30 9.13
CA ARG A 170 -4.43 0.97 9.04
C ARG A 170 -4.63 2.48 9.03
N ASN A 171 -3.92 3.16 9.93
CA ASN A 171 -3.83 4.61 9.93
C ASN A 171 -2.40 5.01 9.52
N ILE A 172 -2.27 5.94 8.59
CA ILE A 172 -1.00 6.46 8.10
C ILE A 172 -1.04 7.97 8.23
N GLU A 173 -0.09 8.57 8.92
CA GLU A 173 0.05 10.01 9.02
C GLU A 173 1.32 10.44 8.31
N LEU A 174 1.18 11.37 7.37
CA LEU A 174 2.28 12.06 6.72
C LEU A 174 2.41 13.43 7.38
N VAL A 175 3.53 13.67 8.06
CA VAL A 175 3.76 14.90 8.85
C VAL A 175 4.77 15.77 8.12
N TYR A 176 4.38 17.03 7.89
CA TYR A 176 5.20 18.08 7.32
C TYR A 176 5.41 19.17 8.37
N ASN A 177 6.65 19.41 8.77
CA ASN A 177 7.05 20.41 9.77
C ASN A 177 7.14 21.83 9.21
N SER A 178 6.91 21.98 7.91
CA SER A 178 6.86 23.26 7.21
C SER A 178 5.48 23.47 6.59
N LYS A 179 5.05 24.74 6.52
CA LYS A 179 3.86 25.13 5.76
C LYS A 179 4.19 25.26 4.27
N PHE A 180 3.28 24.79 3.44
CA PHE A 180 3.23 25.13 2.02
C PHE A 180 2.48 26.46 1.85
N GLU A 181 2.59 27.05 0.66
CA GLU A 181 1.68 28.15 0.29
C GLU A 181 0.23 27.64 0.25
N ASP A 182 -0.76 28.52 0.48
CA ASP A 182 -2.17 28.12 0.58
C ASP A 182 -2.67 27.44 -0.71
N ASP A 183 -2.31 28.00 -1.88
CA ASP A 183 -2.66 27.44 -3.19
C ASP A 183 -2.00 26.08 -3.44
N GLU A 184 -0.74 25.92 -3.03
CA GLU A 184 0.00 24.66 -3.11
C GLU A 184 -0.60 23.60 -2.19
N THR A 185 -1.05 24.00 -0.99
CA THR A 185 -1.72 23.12 -0.03
C THR A 185 -3.02 22.57 -0.61
N LEU A 186 -3.87 23.43 -1.18
CA LEU A 186 -5.13 23.02 -1.80
C LEU A 186 -4.89 22.07 -2.98
N TYR A 187 -3.90 22.40 -3.82
CA TYR A 187 -3.51 21.55 -4.94
C TYR A 187 -3.04 20.16 -4.47
N PHE A 188 -2.17 20.10 -3.46
CA PHE A 188 -1.66 18.86 -2.92
C PHE A 188 -2.78 18.02 -2.28
N GLN A 189 -3.73 18.64 -1.57
CA GLN A 189 -4.90 17.96 -1.02
C GLN A 189 -5.72 17.25 -2.09
N ASP A 190 -6.00 17.95 -3.19
CA ASP A 190 -6.83 17.39 -4.25
C ASP A 190 -6.12 16.26 -5.00
N SER A 191 -4.80 16.35 -5.16
CA SER A 191 -4.02 15.22 -5.69
C SER A 191 -4.08 14.00 -4.77
N VAL A 192 -3.88 14.21 -3.45
CA VAL A 192 -3.99 13.13 -2.46
C VAL A 192 -5.38 12.49 -2.49
N LYS A 193 -6.46 13.28 -2.54
CA LYS A 193 -7.84 12.77 -2.62
C LYS A 193 -8.04 11.87 -3.85
N LYS A 194 -7.50 12.27 -5.01
CA LYS A 194 -7.54 11.46 -6.24
C LYS A 194 -6.76 10.16 -6.09
N ALA A 195 -5.55 10.21 -5.51
CA ALA A 195 -4.70 9.03 -5.34
C ALA A 195 -5.30 7.97 -4.40
N ILE A 196 -6.10 8.37 -3.42
CA ILE A 196 -6.70 7.46 -2.44
C ILE A 196 -8.13 7.02 -2.76
N GLU A 197 -8.72 7.51 -3.85
CA GLU A 197 -10.13 7.30 -4.16
C GLU A 197 -10.48 5.80 -4.20
N GLY A 198 -11.48 5.40 -3.43
CA GLY A 198 -11.91 4.00 -3.31
C GLY A 198 -11.04 3.12 -2.40
N PHE A 199 -9.88 3.60 -1.92
CA PHE A 199 -8.94 2.80 -1.12
C PHE A 199 -8.77 3.28 0.33
N ALA A 200 -8.91 4.58 0.58
CA ALA A 200 -8.75 5.15 1.92
C ALA A 200 -9.63 6.39 2.13
N LYS A 201 -9.72 6.85 3.37
CA LYS A 201 -10.23 8.18 3.73
C LYS A 201 -9.06 9.07 4.12
N ALA A 202 -9.09 10.35 3.75
CA ALA A 202 -8.12 11.34 4.19
C ALA A 202 -8.77 12.37 5.12
N ASN A 203 -8.01 12.79 6.13
CA ASN A 203 -8.24 14.00 6.91
C ASN A 203 -7.00 14.89 6.79
N PHE A 204 -7.22 16.18 6.59
CA PHE A 204 -6.16 17.18 6.43
C PHE A 204 -6.21 18.12 7.63
N THR A 205 -5.08 18.29 8.31
CA THR A 205 -4.99 19.14 9.50
C THR A 205 -3.83 20.11 9.37
N THR A 206 -4.15 21.41 9.39
CA THR A 206 -3.13 22.47 9.45
C THR A 206 -2.70 22.68 10.90
N GLN A 207 -1.39 22.86 11.11
CA GLN A 207 -0.79 23.23 12.39
C GLN A 207 -0.13 24.61 12.28
N ASP A 208 0.25 25.21 13.41
CA ASP A 208 0.81 26.58 13.44
C ASP A 208 2.01 26.77 12.50
N ASN A 209 2.86 25.75 12.34
CA ASN A 209 4.02 25.76 11.45
C ASN A 209 4.09 24.57 10.49
N GLY A 210 3.03 23.75 10.37
CA GLY A 210 3.11 22.51 9.62
C GLY A 210 1.77 22.02 9.12
N TYR A 211 1.80 20.81 8.59
CA TYR A 211 0.67 20.20 7.90
C TYR A 211 0.68 18.69 8.08
N ILE A 212 -0.48 18.09 8.37
CA ILE A 212 -0.63 16.64 8.53
C ILE A 212 -1.70 16.11 7.59
N ILE A 213 -1.35 15.03 6.89
CA ILE A 213 -2.28 14.22 6.12
C ILE A 213 -2.46 12.89 6.84
N ALA A 214 -3.66 12.62 7.32
CA ALA A 214 -4.00 11.35 7.96
C ALA A 214 -4.88 10.50 7.03
N LEU A 215 -4.36 9.33 6.63
CA LEU A 215 -5.04 8.35 5.81
C LEU A 215 -5.55 7.19 6.67
N GLU A 216 -6.81 6.79 6.49
CA GLU A 216 -7.42 5.64 7.15
C GLU A 216 -7.89 4.61 6.13
N GLN A 217 -7.34 3.39 6.24
CA GLN A 217 -7.74 2.20 5.48
C GLN A 217 -8.45 1.22 6.42
N ASN A 218 -9.59 0.66 5.99
CA ASN A 218 -10.29 -0.39 6.71
C ASN A 218 -10.81 -1.42 5.71
N GLY A 219 -10.54 -2.70 5.94
CA GLY A 219 -10.99 -3.75 5.04
C GLY A 219 -10.47 -5.12 5.44
N THR A 220 -10.52 -6.07 4.51
CA THR A 220 -9.76 -7.32 4.60
C THR A 220 -8.26 -7.04 4.46
N LYS A 221 -7.40 -8.02 4.78
CA LYS A 221 -5.95 -7.89 4.54
C LYS A 221 -5.67 -7.63 3.06
N GLU A 222 -6.38 -8.30 2.17
CA GLU A 222 -6.24 -8.18 0.72
C GLU A 222 -6.63 -6.78 0.24
N GLU A 223 -7.77 -6.24 0.69
CA GLU A 223 -8.21 -4.88 0.35
C GLU A 223 -7.22 -3.82 0.85
N VAL A 224 -6.73 -3.96 2.09
CA VAL A 224 -5.75 -3.05 2.68
C VAL A 224 -4.38 -3.16 1.99
N ASN A 225 -3.97 -4.35 1.54
CA ASN A 225 -2.76 -4.54 0.75
C ASN A 225 -2.87 -3.86 -0.61
N ILE A 226 -3.93 -4.15 -1.37
CA ILE A 226 -4.18 -3.55 -2.69
C ILE A 226 -4.20 -2.03 -2.55
N GLY A 227 -4.97 -1.49 -1.61
CA GLY A 227 -5.05 -0.06 -1.38
C GLY A 227 -3.70 0.57 -1.08
N PHE A 228 -2.90 -0.04 -0.19
CA PHE A 228 -1.58 0.49 0.14
C PHE A 228 -0.61 0.43 -1.05
N GLN A 229 -0.55 -0.72 -1.74
CA GLN A 229 0.29 -0.92 -2.91
C GLN A 229 -0.05 0.06 -4.04
N THR A 230 -1.34 0.34 -4.25
CA THR A 230 -1.79 1.31 -5.26
C THR A 230 -1.48 2.75 -4.85
N ILE A 231 -1.83 3.17 -3.63
CA ILE A 231 -1.62 4.56 -3.16
C ILE A 231 -0.13 4.93 -3.18
N PHE A 232 0.73 4.04 -2.68
CA PHE A 232 2.16 4.30 -2.55
C PHE A 232 2.97 3.74 -3.72
N ASN A 233 2.35 3.10 -4.72
CA ASN A 233 3.04 2.44 -5.83
C ASN A 233 4.14 1.45 -5.37
N THR A 234 3.84 0.63 -4.35
CA THR A 234 4.79 -0.28 -3.69
C THR A 234 4.29 -1.73 -3.72
N PRO A 235 4.35 -2.43 -4.87
CA PRO A 235 3.67 -3.71 -5.09
C PRO A 235 4.13 -4.86 -4.17
N ASN A 236 5.30 -4.72 -3.55
CA ASN A 236 5.89 -5.73 -2.67
C ASN A 236 5.49 -5.55 -1.19
N SER A 237 4.84 -4.46 -0.81
CA SER A 237 4.34 -4.24 0.55
C SER A 237 3.17 -5.19 0.87
N TYR A 238 3.09 -5.74 2.07
CA TYR A 238 1.98 -6.62 2.47
C TYR A 238 1.75 -6.64 3.98
N VAL A 239 0.51 -6.94 4.39
CA VAL A 239 0.14 -7.42 5.71
C VAL A 239 -0.50 -8.80 5.61
N ARG A 240 -0.09 -9.71 6.50
CA ARG A 240 -0.62 -11.05 6.68
C ARG A 240 -0.93 -11.28 8.15
N TYR A 241 -2.06 -11.90 8.40
CA TYR A 241 -2.44 -12.35 9.73
C TYR A 241 -3.17 -13.69 9.60
N ALA A 242 -2.66 -14.68 10.31
CA ALA A 242 -3.22 -16.02 10.34
C ALA A 242 -3.35 -16.48 11.80
N ARG A 243 -4.46 -17.14 12.10
CA ARG A 243 -4.73 -17.69 13.43
C ARG A 243 -5.07 -19.17 13.32
N GLN A 244 -4.51 -19.96 14.23
CA GLN A 244 -4.80 -21.39 14.32
C GLN A 244 -6.30 -21.63 14.53
N LYS A 245 -6.82 -22.70 13.91
CA LYS A 245 -8.22 -23.14 14.05
C LYS A 245 -8.25 -24.49 14.77
N ASN A 246 -8.09 -24.49 16.09
CA ASN A 246 -8.23 -25.70 16.91
C ASN A 246 -9.14 -25.43 18.13
N ILE A 247 -10.24 -26.17 18.24
CA ILE A 247 -11.21 -25.99 19.33
C ILE A 247 -10.72 -26.68 20.62
N ALA A 248 -9.90 -27.72 20.49
CA ALA A 248 -9.41 -28.54 21.59
C ALA A 248 -8.04 -28.11 22.15
N SER A 249 -7.42 -27.05 21.60
CA SER A 249 -6.16 -26.53 22.14
C SER A 249 -6.41 -25.51 23.25
N PHE A 250 -5.62 -25.55 24.33
CA PHE A 250 -5.70 -24.60 25.44
C PHE A 250 -5.41 -23.15 25.01
N SER A 251 -4.40 -22.98 24.16
CA SER A 251 -4.05 -21.71 23.50
C SER A 251 -4.30 -21.79 22.00
N LEU A 252 -4.51 -20.63 21.40
CA LEU A 252 -4.55 -20.43 19.96
C LEU A 252 -3.43 -19.50 19.58
N ASP A 253 -2.53 -19.98 18.74
CA ASP A 253 -1.44 -19.17 18.23
C ASP A 253 -1.89 -18.41 16.98
N SER A 254 -1.31 -17.24 16.79
CA SER A 254 -1.44 -16.43 15.60
C SER A 254 -0.10 -15.87 15.18
N VAL A 255 0.03 -15.66 13.88
CA VAL A 255 1.21 -15.08 13.26
C VAL A 255 0.76 -13.85 12.51
N PHE A 256 1.42 -12.74 12.81
CA PHE A 256 1.28 -11.49 12.11
C PHE A 256 2.60 -11.16 11.41
N CYS A 257 2.53 -10.91 10.10
CA CYS A 257 3.67 -10.49 9.30
C CYS A 257 3.29 -9.22 8.53
N GLU A 258 4.13 -8.21 8.54
CA GLU A 258 3.94 -7.01 7.74
C GLU A 258 5.26 -6.52 7.17
N GLU A 259 5.25 -6.20 5.89
CA GLU A 259 6.34 -5.56 5.18
C GLU A 259 5.82 -4.29 4.53
N ILE A 260 6.43 -3.16 4.85
CA ILE A 260 6.11 -1.85 4.25
C ILE A 260 7.39 -1.31 3.63
N LEU A 261 7.31 -1.01 2.34
CA LEU A 261 8.41 -0.49 1.53
C LEU A 261 8.04 0.92 1.09
N LEU A 262 8.76 1.91 1.60
CA LEU A 262 8.65 3.33 1.23
C LEU A 262 10.03 3.89 0.80
N ASP A 263 11.09 3.10 0.92
CA ASP A 263 12.47 3.39 0.53
C ASP A 263 12.59 3.98 -0.89
N ASN A 264 11.83 3.44 -1.84
CA ASN A 264 11.85 3.88 -3.23
C ASN A 264 11.06 5.16 -3.52
N LEU A 265 10.32 5.72 -2.54
CA LEU A 265 9.48 6.90 -2.75
C LEU A 265 10.26 8.21 -2.67
N PHE A 266 11.36 8.21 -1.94
CA PHE A 266 12.02 9.45 -1.56
C PHE A 266 13.21 9.79 -2.47
N GLY A 267 13.70 8.83 -3.25
CA GLY A 267 14.87 9.01 -4.12
C GLY A 267 16.20 8.89 -3.35
N TYR A 268 17.32 9.01 -4.06
CA TYR A 268 18.64 8.67 -3.51
C TYR A 268 19.18 9.64 -2.45
N GLU A 269 18.67 10.87 -2.36
CA GLU A 269 19.23 11.93 -1.50
C GLU A 269 18.49 12.13 -0.16
N THR A 270 17.33 11.49 0.04
CA THR A 270 16.42 11.74 1.18
C THR A 270 16.32 10.56 2.16
N ASN A 271 17.38 9.74 2.27
CA ASN A 271 17.43 8.47 3.02
C ASN A 271 17.32 8.57 4.56
N LYS A 272 16.56 9.53 5.11
CA LYS A 272 16.43 9.74 6.56
C LYS A 272 15.01 10.13 7.00
N ILE A 273 14.00 9.69 6.28
CA ILE A 273 12.62 9.91 6.74
C ILE A 273 12.33 8.91 7.83
N GLN A 274 12.03 9.43 9.02
CA GLN A 274 11.68 8.62 10.17
C GLN A 274 10.29 8.02 9.98
N ILE A 275 10.20 6.70 10.05
CA ILE A 275 8.95 5.94 10.07
C ILE A 275 8.74 5.39 11.48
N ASN A 276 7.67 5.84 12.14
CA ASN A 276 7.21 5.29 13.41
C ASN A 276 6.10 4.29 13.14
N TYR A 277 6.39 3.01 13.34
CA TYR A 277 5.47 1.91 13.08
C TYR A 277 4.94 1.28 14.37
N GLN A 278 3.65 0.93 14.36
CA GLN A 278 3.01 0.21 15.44
C GLN A 278 2.04 -0.86 14.91
N ALA A 279 2.23 -2.11 15.33
CA ALA A 279 1.28 -3.21 15.12
C ALA A 279 0.47 -3.46 16.41
N LYS A 280 -0.86 -3.47 16.30
CA LYS A 280 -1.77 -3.79 17.41
C LYS A 280 -2.53 -5.07 17.08
N LEU A 281 -2.17 -6.16 17.74
CA LEU A 281 -2.83 -7.46 17.62
C LEU A 281 -4.19 -7.48 18.34
N ASN A 282 -4.99 -8.53 18.12
CA ASN A 282 -6.32 -8.60 18.70
C ASN A 282 -6.28 -8.59 20.23
N LYS A 283 -7.35 -8.09 20.85
CA LYS A 283 -7.46 -8.02 22.31
C LYS A 283 -7.35 -9.42 22.92
N GLY A 284 -6.44 -9.58 23.88
CA GLY A 284 -6.21 -10.83 24.61
C GLY A 284 -5.13 -11.73 23.99
N GLU A 285 -4.61 -11.39 22.81
CA GLU A 285 -3.36 -11.97 22.32
C GLU A 285 -2.18 -11.40 23.12
N ASN A 286 -1.17 -12.22 23.39
CA ASN A 286 0.10 -11.78 23.96
C ASN A 286 1.21 -12.25 23.03
N ILE A 287 2.06 -11.32 22.60
CA ILE A 287 3.22 -11.60 21.77
C ILE A 287 4.14 -12.53 22.55
N SER A 288 4.62 -13.58 21.87
CA SER A 288 5.40 -14.65 22.48
C SER A 288 6.75 -14.12 22.96
N LYS A 289 7.32 -14.78 23.97
CA LYS A 289 8.62 -14.39 24.50
C LYS A 289 9.72 -14.54 23.45
N GLU A 290 9.63 -15.57 22.61
CA GLU A 290 10.59 -15.80 21.52
C GLU A 290 10.60 -14.65 20.51
N SER A 291 9.42 -14.09 20.19
CA SER A 291 9.34 -12.91 19.33
C SER A 291 9.94 -11.69 20.02
N ILE A 292 9.70 -11.52 21.32
CA ILE A 292 10.29 -10.42 22.10
C ILE A 292 11.82 -10.54 22.14
N ASP A 293 12.33 -11.73 22.45
CA ASP A 293 13.76 -12.01 22.57
C ASP A 293 14.47 -11.83 21.22
N TYR A 294 13.84 -12.20 20.10
CA TYR A 294 14.36 -11.95 18.75
C TYR A 294 14.59 -10.45 18.46
N TYR A 295 13.69 -9.59 18.94
CA TYR A 295 13.77 -8.15 18.75
C TYR A 295 14.54 -7.41 19.86
N ALA A 296 14.98 -8.10 20.93
CA ALA A 296 15.56 -7.47 22.11
C ALA A 296 16.86 -6.69 21.84
N ASP A 297 17.62 -7.09 20.81
CA ASP A 297 18.87 -6.44 20.43
C ASP A 297 18.67 -5.22 19.50
N TYR A 298 17.43 -4.92 19.10
CA TYR A 298 17.10 -3.79 18.24
C TYR A 298 16.56 -2.63 19.07
N ASP A 299 17.41 -1.65 19.36
CA ASP A 299 17.08 -0.45 20.15
C ASP A 299 15.89 0.37 19.60
N THR A 300 15.59 0.22 18.31
CA THR A 300 14.46 0.90 17.64
C THR A 300 13.14 0.16 17.80
N THR A 301 13.12 -1.00 18.44
CA THR A 301 11.93 -1.84 18.59
C THR A 301 11.49 -1.94 20.05
N SER A 302 10.19 -2.03 20.27
CA SER A 302 9.67 -2.37 21.58
C SER A 302 8.41 -3.21 21.48
N VAL A 303 8.28 -4.18 22.38
CA VAL A 303 7.16 -5.12 22.39
C VAL A 303 6.52 -5.11 23.77
N LYS A 304 5.22 -4.82 23.83
CA LYS A 304 4.45 -4.78 25.07
C LYS A 304 3.08 -5.41 24.89
N LYS A 305 2.87 -6.56 25.55
CA LYS A 305 1.62 -7.33 25.51
C LYS A 305 1.23 -7.71 24.07
N ASN A 306 0.26 -7.02 23.48
CA ASN A 306 -0.28 -7.24 22.14
C ASN A 306 0.15 -6.15 21.14
N ILE A 307 1.12 -5.32 21.51
CA ILE A 307 1.58 -4.18 20.74
C ILE A 307 3.05 -4.36 20.42
N PHE A 308 3.36 -4.27 19.13
CA PHE A 308 4.72 -4.15 18.60
C PHE A 308 4.93 -2.71 18.12
N VAL A 309 6.07 -2.13 18.39
CA VAL A 309 6.48 -0.79 17.93
C VAL A 309 7.87 -0.90 17.34
N MET A 310 8.10 -0.21 16.23
CA MET A 310 9.41 -0.10 15.60
C MET A 310 9.59 1.29 15.00
N GLN A 311 10.80 1.83 15.10
CA GLN A 311 11.22 2.98 14.33
C GLN A 311 12.18 2.53 13.22
N SER A 312 12.05 3.13 12.04
CA SER A 312 12.96 2.91 10.92
C SER A 312 13.27 4.21 10.21
N ASP A 313 14.53 4.45 9.88
CA ASP A 313 14.97 5.66 9.18
C ASP A 313 15.30 5.39 7.69
N ASN A 314 15.18 4.14 7.24
CA ASN A 314 15.57 3.70 5.89
C ASN A 314 14.38 3.48 4.94
N GLY A 315 13.19 3.92 5.31
CA GLY A 315 12.00 3.74 4.47
C GLY A 315 11.40 2.33 4.49
N ARG A 316 11.96 1.37 5.24
CA ARG A 316 11.48 -0.03 5.27
C ARG A 316 11.08 -0.49 6.67
N ILE A 317 9.96 -1.18 6.75
CA ILE A 317 9.46 -1.85 7.95
C ILE A 317 9.31 -3.33 7.63
N THR A 318 9.88 -4.19 8.46
CA THR A 318 9.64 -5.64 8.42
C THR A 318 9.34 -6.13 9.83
N CYS A 319 8.14 -6.65 10.02
CA CYS A 319 7.61 -7.09 11.30
C CYS A 319 7.10 -8.53 11.15
N GLU A 320 7.57 -9.44 12.00
CA GLU A 320 7.03 -10.79 12.14
C GLU A 320 6.90 -11.12 13.62
N VAL A 321 5.66 -11.27 14.09
CA VAL A 321 5.38 -11.56 15.50
C VAL A 321 4.44 -12.75 15.63
N VAL A 322 4.81 -13.65 16.54
CA VAL A 322 3.96 -14.74 16.98
C VAL A 322 3.27 -14.33 18.26
N SER A 323 1.98 -14.59 18.39
CA SER A 323 1.23 -14.31 19.60
C SER A 323 0.28 -15.44 19.95
N SER A 324 -0.02 -15.58 21.24
CA SER A 324 -0.95 -16.60 21.74
C SER A 324 -2.12 -15.95 22.47
N GLN A 325 -3.30 -16.56 22.33
CA GLN A 325 -4.49 -16.19 23.10
C GLN A 325 -5.10 -17.43 23.74
N PHE A 326 -5.63 -17.27 24.95
CA PHE A 326 -6.42 -18.33 25.59
C PHE A 326 -7.66 -18.69 24.78
N ASN A 327 -7.90 -19.99 24.59
CA ASN A 327 -9.05 -20.49 23.84
C ASN A 327 -10.26 -20.72 24.74
N ILE A 328 -11.20 -19.78 24.76
CA ILE A 328 -12.41 -19.94 25.60
C ILE A 328 -13.26 -21.16 25.18
N ASN A 329 -13.20 -21.55 23.91
CA ASN A 329 -13.92 -22.73 23.42
C ASN A 329 -13.35 -24.03 23.99
N PHE A 330 -12.05 -24.07 24.30
CA PHE A 330 -11.44 -25.21 24.99
C PHE A 330 -12.02 -25.37 26.39
N LEU A 331 -12.21 -24.28 27.13
CA LEU A 331 -12.79 -24.33 28.47
C LEU A 331 -14.25 -24.83 28.42
N LEU A 332 -15.03 -24.34 27.45
CA LEU A 332 -16.39 -24.83 27.21
C LEU A 332 -16.40 -26.33 26.83
N PHE A 333 -15.46 -26.75 25.99
CA PHE A 333 -15.32 -28.16 25.61
C PHE A 333 -14.97 -29.05 26.80
N MET A 334 -14.03 -28.62 27.67
CA MET A 334 -13.70 -29.31 28.91
C MET A 334 -14.89 -29.38 29.87
N PHE A 335 -15.68 -28.31 29.96
CA PHE A 335 -16.89 -28.30 30.77
C PHE A 335 -17.94 -29.30 30.27
N LEU A 336 -18.13 -29.42 28.95
CA LEU A 336 -19.01 -30.43 28.34
C LEU A 336 -18.55 -31.86 28.64
N ILE A 337 -17.25 -32.13 28.59
CA ILE A 337 -16.68 -33.43 28.97
C ILE A 337 -16.98 -33.74 30.44
N LEU A 338 -16.80 -32.76 31.34
CA LEU A 338 -17.10 -32.96 32.76
C LEU A 338 -18.57 -33.28 33.01
N ILE A 339 -19.50 -32.57 32.36
CA ILE A 339 -20.94 -32.87 32.43
C ILE A 339 -21.22 -34.29 31.95
N PHE A 340 -20.61 -34.69 30.84
CA PHE A 340 -20.80 -36.02 30.27
C PHE A 340 -20.29 -37.13 31.21
N ILE A 341 -19.10 -36.96 31.80
CA ILE A 341 -18.57 -37.90 32.80
C ILE A 341 -19.50 -37.98 34.01
N PHE A 342 -19.99 -36.84 34.49
CA PHE A 342 -20.91 -36.80 35.64
C PHE A 342 -22.23 -37.53 35.33
N ALA A 343 -22.77 -37.35 34.13
CA ALA A 343 -23.95 -38.08 33.67
C ALA A 343 -23.72 -39.59 33.59
N ILE A 344 -22.55 -40.04 33.11
CA ILE A 344 -22.17 -41.47 33.09
C ILE A 344 -22.07 -42.02 34.51
N ILE A 345 -21.46 -41.29 35.44
CA ILE A 345 -21.33 -41.73 36.84
C ILE A 345 -22.71 -41.89 37.48
N ILE A 346 -23.60 -40.91 37.30
CA ILE A 346 -24.99 -40.99 37.81
C ILE A 346 -25.73 -42.16 37.19
N ALA A 347 -25.65 -42.33 35.86
CA ALA A 347 -26.32 -43.44 35.18
C ALA A 347 -25.77 -44.81 35.62
N GLY A 348 -24.46 -44.92 35.81
CA GLY A 348 -23.80 -46.11 36.34
C GLY A 348 -24.22 -46.42 37.77
N TYR A 349 -24.30 -45.39 38.63
CA TYR A 349 -24.78 -45.53 40.01
C TYR A 349 -26.26 -45.93 40.08
N MET A 350 -27.12 -45.29 39.29
CA MET A 350 -28.53 -45.66 39.14
C MET A 350 -28.69 -47.09 38.60
N GLY A 351 -27.85 -47.50 37.66
CA GLY A 351 -27.79 -48.87 37.14
C GLY A 351 -27.35 -49.88 38.19
N TYR A 352 -26.36 -49.54 39.01
CA TYR A 352 -25.90 -50.34 40.15
C TYR A 352 -27.02 -50.52 41.18
N LEU A 353 -27.68 -49.44 41.61
CA LEU A 353 -28.81 -49.50 42.56
C LEU A 353 -29.94 -50.39 42.02
N LYS A 354 -30.26 -50.29 40.72
CA LYS A 354 -31.27 -51.14 40.08
C LYS A 354 -30.88 -52.63 40.04
N LEU A 355 -29.58 -52.94 39.93
CA LEU A 355 -29.07 -54.31 39.99
C LEU A 355 -29.09 -54.88 41.42
N GLU A 356 -28.83 -54.04 42.41
CA GLU A 356 -28.90 -54.38 43.84
C GLU A 356 -30.36 -54.66 44.27
N GLU A 357 -31.32 -53.80 43.89
CA GLU A 357 -32.75 -54.00 44.14
C GLU A 357 -33.32 -55.26 43.47
N SER A 358 -32.78 -55.67 42.32
CA SER A 358 -33.25 -56.85 41.60
C SER A 358 -32.67 -58.18 42.12
N GLY A 359 -31.89 -58.15 43.21
CA GLY A 359 -31.45 -59.34 43.96
C GLY A 359 -30.58 -60.31 43.15
N LYS A 360 -29.99 -59.85 42.04
CA LYS A 360 -29.13 -60.68 41.18
C LYS A 360 -27.69 -60.59 41.64
N ASP A 361 -27.21 -61.67 42.24
CA ASP A 361 -25.83 -61.86 42.69
C ASP A 361 -24.82 -61.50 41.59
N ILE A 362 -24.12 -60.37 41.76
CA ILE A 362 -23.21 -59.74 40.80
C ILE A 362 -22.06 -60.69 40.41
N LYS A 363 -21.63 -61.55 41.34
CA LYS A 363 -20.60 -62.58 41.08
C LYS A 363 -21.12 -63.71 40.17
N GLY A 364 -22.43 -63.99 40.17
CA GLY A 364 -23.06 -65.00 39.33
C GLY A 364 -23.24 -64.57 37.87
N PHE A 365 -23.48 -63.27 37.61
CA PHE A 365 -23.73 -62.77 36.26
C PHE A 365 -22.46 -62.73 35.40
N ILE A 366 -21.32 -62.31 35.98
CA ILE A 366 -20.01 -62.30 35.30
C ILE A 366 -19.52 -63.75 35.06
N LYS A 367 -19.73 -64.66 36.02
CA LYS A 367 -19.32 -66.07 35.90
C LYS A 367 -20.17 -66.85 34.88
N ARG A 368 -21.47 -66.55 34.74
CA ARG A 368 -22.37 -67.19 33.75
C ARG A 368 -22.07 -66.78 32.31
N ASN A 369 -21.61 -65.55 32.04
CA ASN A 369 -21.26 -65.14 30.67
C ASN A 369 -19.90 -65.70 30.18
N ILE A 370 -19.03 -66.12 31.09
CA ILE A 370 -17.77 -66.80 30.74
C ILE A 370 -17.99 -68.30 30.48
N GLN A 371 -18.96 -68.93 31.15
CA GLN A 371 -19.27 -70.38 31.03
C GLN A 371 -20.17 -70.77 29.83
N GLN A 372 -20.59 -69.84 28.98
CA GLN A 372 -21.40 -70.16 27.78
C GLN A 372 -20.59 -70.31 26.47
N LYS A 373 -19.26 -70.46 26.56
CA LYS A 373 -18.43 -70.70 25.38
C LYS A 373 -18.19 -72.20 25.18
N LYS A 374 -18.52 -72.73 24.00
CA LYS A 374 -18.16 -74.08 23.56
C LYS A 374 -16.72 -74.06 23.05
N GLN A 375 -15.95 -75.13 23.28
CA GLN A 375 -14.58 -75.23 22.77
C GLN A 375 -14.57 -76.05 21.47
N CYS A 376 -13.88 -75.56 20.43
CA CYS A 376 -13.72 -76.31 19.19
C CYS A 376 -12.82 -77.53 19.38
N ASN A 377 -13.30 -78.72 19.01
CA ASN A 377 -12.53 -79.97 19.14
C ASN A 377 -11.27 -80.00 18.27
N TYR A 378 -11.24 -79.26 17.14
CA TYR A 378 -10.09 -79.25 16.22
C TYR A 378 -9.00 -78.23 16.60
N CYS A 379 -9.39 -76.99 16.91
CA CYS A 379 -8.42 -75.91 17.14
C CYS A 379 -8.40 -75.38 18.59
N LYS A 380 -9.17 -76.01 19.49
CA LYS A 380 -9.27 -75.69 20.93
C LYS A 380 -9.66 -74.24 21.26
N SER A 381 -10.16 -73.46 20.29
CA SER A 381 -10.62 -72.09 20.51
C SER A 381 -12.04 -72.04 21.09
N TYR A 382 -12.33 -71.00 21.89
CA TYR A 382 -13.62 -70.80 22.56
C TYR A 382 -14.59 -70.00 21.67
N ILE A 383 -15.80 -70.49 21.49
CA ILE A 383 -16.80 -69.97 20.55
C ILE A 383 -18.16 -69.83 21.24
N GLU A 384 -18.94 -68.84 20.85
CA GLU A 384 -20.28 -68.60 21.39
C GLU A 384 -21.26 -69.75 21.08
N LYS A 385 -22.16 -70.04 22.02
CA LYS A 385 -23.02 -71.23 22.04
C LYS A 385 -23.93 -71.41 20.80
N ASN A 386 -24.19 -70.32 20.07
CA ASN A 386 -25.18 -70.22 18.98
C ASN A 386 -24.60 -70.43 17.57
N LEU A 387 -23.28 -70.62 17.43
CA LEU A 387 -22.63 -70.77 16.13
C LEU A 387 -22.54 -72.26 15.73
N LYS A 388 -22.95 -72.58 14.49
CA LYS A 388 -22.91 -73.95 13.92
C LYS A 388 -21.52 -74.36 13.42
N TYR A 389 -20.64 -73.39 13.17
CA TYR A 389 -19.30 -73.58 12.61
C TYR A 389 -18.27 -72.80 13.41
N CYS A 390 -17.05 -73.31 13.47
CA CYS A 390 -15.93 -72.59 14.07
C CYS A 390 -15.51 -71.38 13.21
N THR A 391 -15.52 -70.19 13.79
CA THR A 391 -15.10 -68.95 13.09
C THR A 391 -13.60 -68.90 12.80
N LYS A 392 -12.80 -69.78 13.41
CA LYS A 392 -11.34 -69.85 13.21
C LYS A 392 -10.89 -70.93 12.22
N CYS A 393 -11.60 -72.06 12.12
CA CYS A 393 -11.19 -73.20 11.28
C CYS A 393 -12.31 -73.77 10.39
N GLY A 394 -13.51 -73.17 10.39
CA GLY A 394 -14.60 -73.53 9.47
C GLY A 394 -15.30 -74.88 9.75
N SER A 395 -14.78 -75.71 10.65
CA SER A 395 -15.35 -77.02 10.95
C SER A 395 -16.74 -76.94 11.59
N LYS A 396 -17.68 -77.76 11.12
CA LYS A 396 -19.02 -77.91 11.69
C LYS A 396 -18.96 -78.59 13.06
N PHE A 397 -19.75 -78.12 14.02
CA PHE A 397 -19.79 -78.72 15.35
C PHE A 397 -20.69 -79.95 15.42
N GLU A 398 -20.11 -81.10 15.81
CA GLU A 398 -20.80 -82.32 16.19
C GLU A 398 -20.23 -82.79 17.54
N GLY A 399 -20.92 -82.54 18.66
CA GLY A 399 -20.43 -83.00 19.98
C GLY A 399 -21.07 -82.36 21.21
N TYR A 400 -21.29 -83.18 22.25
CA TYR A 400 -22.16 -83.01 23.42
C TYR A 400 -21.76 -81.92 24.43
N TYR A 401 -22.77 -81.47 25.21
CA TYR A 401 -22.64 -80.55 26.34
C TYR A 401 -21.80 -81.18 27.47
N LEU A 402 -20.86 -80.40 28.03
CA LEU A 402 -20.25 -80.68 29.34
C LEU A 402 -21.12 -80.10 30.46
#